data_AF-A0A8T7ESJ2-F1
#
_entry.id   AF-A0A8T7ESJ2-F1
#
_cell.length_a   1.000
_cell.length_b   1.000
_cell.length_c   1.000
_cell.angle_alpha   90.00
_cell.angle_beta   90.00
_cell.angle_gamma   90.00
#
_symmetry.space_group_name_H-M   'P 1'
#
loop_
_entity.id
_entity.type
_entity.pdbx_description
1 polymer ?
#
loop_
_entity_poly.entity_id
_entity_poly.type
_entity_poly.pdbx_seq_one_letter_code
_entity_poly.pdbx_strand_id
1 'polypeptide(L)'
;MKIENQVMRGGFRGIIGGMGKKDLYIDAALTTAIPLELKVETGVGEALVDARDLSLISAHVDGGVGPATVYLPEGDYKAKVEAGVGPLTVNVPAHLKSTLRIEGGVGPVTVNVPAGANLTLDVEAGVGPMTIRLAEGTPFMVDYDGGLGPFHRPNGLVQKSKKVWQTEGYDLAAESVFVKLEGGVGPSKIVFVDHEAEKSKRKNGE
;
A
#
# COMPACT_ATOMS: atom_id res chain seq x y z
N MET A 1 -2.86 -12.53 35.37
CA MET A 1 -2.55 -11.78 34.13
C MET A 1 -3.71 -12.00 33.19
N LYS A 2 -4.60 -11.01 33.06
CA LYS A 2 -5.82 -11.09 32.25
C LYS A 2 -5.42 -10.59 30.85
N ILE A 3 -5.37 -11.48 29.87
CA ILE A 3 -5.06 -11.12 28.48
C ILE A 3 -6.39 -10.81 27.81
N GLU A 4 -6.65 -9.53 27.56
CA GLU A 4 -7.76 -9.07 26.74
C GLU A 4 -7.37 -9.21 25.27
N ASN A 5 -8.04 -10.12 24.56
CA ASN A 5 -7.83 -10.37 23.15
C ASN A 5 -8.54 -9.27 22.33
N GLN A 6 -7.84 -8.63 21.39
CA GLN A 6 -8.43 -7.66 20.46
C GLN A 6 -8.69 -8.34 19.11
N VAL A 7 -9.85 -8.04 18.54
CA VAL A 7 -10.49 -8.75 17.42
C VAL A 7 -10.19 -8.04 16.10
N MET A 8 -9.70 -8.76 15.09
CA MET A 8 -9.43 -8.21 13.74
C MET A 8 -10.48 -8.67 12.74
N ARG A 9 -11.09 -7.73 12.01
CA ARG A 9 -12.17 -7.99 11.05
C ARG A 9 -11.65 -8.00 9.60
N GLY A 10 -11.47 -9.19 9.03
CA GLY A 10 -11.27 -9.38 7.59
C GLY A 10 -12.56 -9.84 6.91
N GLY A 11 -13.05 -9.09 5.91
CA GLY A 11 -14.24 -9.44 5.13
C GLY A 11 -13.85 -10.00 3.76
N PHE A 12 -14.61 -10.99 3.27
CA PHE A 12 -14.54 -11.55 1.92
C PHE A 12 -15.95 -11.59 1.30
N ARG A 13 -16.09 -11.26 0.00
CA ARG A 13 -17.38 -11.31 -0.73
C ARG A 13 -17.32 -12.23 -1.96
N GLY A 14 -17.46 -13.54 -1.76
CA GLY A 14 -17.54 -14.52 -2.85
C GLY A 14 -18.99 -14.90 -3.22
N ILE A 15 -19.27 -15.11 -4.51
CA ILE A 15 -20.51 -15.73 -4.99
C ILE A 15 -20.22 -17.22 -5.24
N ILE A 16 -20.70 -18.12 -4.39
CA ILE A 16 -20.80 -19.55 -4.69
C ILE A 16 -22.29 -19.86 -4.95
N GLY A 17 -22.55 -20.48 -6.09
CA GLY A 17 -23.90 -20.77 -6.58
C GLY A 17 -24.75 -21.55 -5.57
N GLY A 18 -26.02 -21.15 -5.46
CA GLY A 18 -27.03 -21.85 -4.65
C GLY A 18 -27.44 -21.08 -3.39
N MET A 19 -28.47 -20.24 -3.53
CA MET A 19 -29.41 -19.84 -2.48
C MET A 19 -28.81 -19.40 -1.11
N GLY A 20 -28.51 -18.11 -1.01
CA GLY A 20 -28.25 -17.40 0.25
C GLY A 20 -27.08 -16.43 0.13
N LYS A 21 -27.31 -15.13 0.26
CA LYS A 21 -26.24 -14.16 0.53
C LYS A 21 -25.67 -14.51 1.89
N LYS A 22 -24.53 -15.20 1.94
CA LYS A 22 -23.80 -15.48 3.16
C LYS A 22 -22.52 -14.65 3.11
N ASP A 23 -22.48 -13.62 3.95
CA ASP A 23 -21.25 -12.87 4.18
C ASP A 23 -20.29 -13.79 4.94
N LEU A 24 -19.13 -14.08 4.37
CA LEU A 24 -18.08 -14.86 5.03
C LEU A 24 -17.09 -13.88 5.65
N TYR A 25 -17.10 -13.80 6.98
CA TYR A 25 -16.11 -13.07 7.75
C TYR A 25 -15.18 -14.10 8.38
N ILE A 26 -13.88 -13.97 8.14
CA ILE A 26 -12.87 -14.70 8.90
C ILE A 26 -12.38 -13.74 9.97
N ASP A 27 -12.73 -14.05 11.21
CA ASP A 27 -12.26 -13.35 12.40
C ASP A 27 -11.15 -14.20 13.03
N ALA A 28 -9.91 -13.81 12.77
CA ALA A 28 -8.73 -14.52 13.26
C ALA A 28 -7.89 -13.56 14.11
N ALA A 29 -7.91 -13.76 15.43
CA ALA A 29 -7.04 -13.05 16.35
C ALA A 29 -5.66 -13.73 16.36
N LEU A 30 -4.65 -13.02 15.87
CA LEU A 30 -3.25 -13.46 15.89
C LEU A 30 -2.52 -12.84 17.08
N THR A 31 -1.61 -13.59 17.70
CA THR A 31 -0.81 -13.07 18.82
C THR A 31 0.19 -12.03 18.31
N THR A 32 0.29 -10.91 19.01
CA THR A 32 1.25 -9.83 18.71
C THR A 32 2.61 -10.06 19.37
N ALA A 33 2.70 -11.07 20.25
CA ALA A 33 3.89 -11.36 21.04
C ALA A 33 4.96 -12.16 20.29
N ILE A 34 4.61 -12.76 19.15
CA ILE A 34 5.51 -13.61 18.37
C ILE A 34 5.51 -13.08 16.94
N PRO A 35 6.68 -12.78 16.33
CA PRO A 35 6.76 -12.39 14.93
C PRO A 35 6.16 -13.47 14.00
N LEU A 36 5.33 -13.06 13.04
CA LEU A 36 4.56 -13.96 12.17
C LEU A 36 4.93 -13.84 10.69
N GLU A 37 4.79 -14.93 9.96
CA GLU A 37 4.67 -14.89 8.50
C GLU A 37 3.19 -14.79 8.12
N LEU A 38 2.78 -13.66 7.54
CA LEU A 38 1.40 -13.42 7.15
C LEU A 38 1.20 -13.77 5.68
N LYS A 39 0.32 -14.73 5.38
CA LYS A 39 -0.11 -15.05 4.02
C LYS A 39 -1.63 -14.97 3.92
N VAL A 40 -2.13 -14.09 3.05
CA VAL A 40 -3.55 -13.93 2.75
C VAL A 40 -3.74 -14.12 1.24
N GLU A 41 -4.57 -15.08 0.85
CA GLU A 41 -4.93 -15.31 -0.55
C GLU A 41 -6.43 -15.17 -0.71
N THR A 42 -6.85 -14.33 -1.65
CA THR A 42 -8.25 -14.09 -1.93
C THR A 42 -8.56 -14.39 -3.39
N GLY A 43 -9.71 -15.04 -3.64
CA GLY A 43 -10.11 -15.41 -4.99
C GLY A 43 -10.98 -14.33 -5.64
N VAL A 44 -12.20 -14.17 -5.14
CA VAL A 44 -13.16 -13.17 -5.60
C VAL A 44 -13.83 -12.53 -4.39
N GLY A 45 -13.85 -11.21 -4.35
CA GLY A 45 -14.53 -10.41 -3.32
C GLY A 45 -13.74 -9.18 -2.89
N GLU A 46 -14.24 -8.53 -1.85
CA GLU A 46 -13.49 -7.49 -1.16
C GLU A 46 -12.44 -8.15 -0.25
N ALA A 47 -11.21 -7.62 -0.24
CA ALA A 47 -10.14 -8.02 0.65
C ALA A 47 -9.77 -6.85 1.56
N LEU A 48 -10.13 -6.92 2.84
CA LEU A 48 -9.71 -5.96 3.86
C LEU A 48 -8.71 -6.64 4.81
N VAL A 49 -7.43 -6.27 4.70
CA VAL A 49 -6.36 -6.81 5.53
C VAL A 49 -5.84 -5.70 6.44
N ASP A 50 -6.19 -5.78 7.71
CA ASP A 50 -5.65 -4.90 8.75
C ASP A 50 -4.61 -5.66 9.55
N ALA A 51 -3.34 -5.30 9.39
CA ALA A 51 -2.22 -5.93 10.07
C ALA A 51 -1.50 -4.96 11.02
N ARG A 52 -2.05 -3.76 11.28
CA ARG A 52 -1.35 -2.67 12.00
C ARG A 52 -0.82 -3.04 13.38
N ASP A 53 -1.50 -3.95 14.06
CA ASP A 53 -1.13 -4.38 15.41
C ASP A 53 -0.25 -5.65 15.43
N LEU A 54 0.13 -6.18 14.27
CA LEU A 54 0.90 -7.42 14.16
C LEU A 54 2.41 -7.16 14.14
N SER A 55 3.18 -8.08 14.73
CA SER A 55 4.63 -8.18 14.51
C SER A 55 4.88 -9.15 13.35
N LEU A 56 5.47 -8.70 12.25
CA LEU A 56 5.67 -9.53 11.06
C LEU A 56 7.15 -9.80 10.76
N ILE A 57 7.43 -11.01 10.26
CA ILE A 57 8.69 -11.43 9.62
C ILE A 57 8.57 -11.24 8.10
N SER A 58 7.38 -11.51 7.56
CA SER A 58 7.04 -11.32 6.16
C SER A 58 5.52 -11.16 5.98
N ALA A 59 5.13 -10.51 4.89
CA ALA A 59 3.72 -10.37 4.50
C ALA A 59 3.54 -10.68 3.01
N HIS A 60 2.56 -11.50 2.68
CA HIS A 60 2.12 -11.74 1.31
C HIS A 60 0.59 -11.68 1.25
N VAL A 61 0.07 -10.76 0.46
CA VAL A 61 -1.38 -10.55 0.30
C VAL A 61 -1.73 -10.61 -1.18
N ASP A 62 -2.60 -11.53 -1.59
CA ASP A 62 -3.19 -11.61 -2.92
C ASP A 62 -4.69 -11.27 -2.86
N GLY A 63 -5.05 -10.13 -3.47
CA GLY A 63 -6.40 -9.58 -3.54
C GLY A 63 -7.31 -10.17 -4.62
N GLY A 64 -6.81 -11.07 -5.49
CA GLY A 64 -7.62 -11.75 -6.50
C GLY A 64 -8.45 -10.80 -7.37
N VAL A 65 -9.78 -11.01 -7.39
CA VAL A 65 -10.74 -10.18 -8.11
C VAL A 65 -11.68 -9.44 -7.15
N GLY A 66 -11.52 -8.13 -7.06
CA GLY A 66 -12.34 -7.20 -6.29
C GLY A 66 -11.50 -6.09 -5.64
N PRO A 67 -12.12 -5.25 -4.79
CA PRO A 67 -11.40 -4.20 -4.08
C PRO A 67 -10.51 -4.79 -2.99
N ALA A 68 -9.24 -4.38 -2.95
CA ALA A 68 -8.28 -4.79 -1.92
C ALA A 68 -7.76 -3.56 -1.15
N THR A 69 -7.86 -3.59 0.17
CA THR A 69 -7.29 -2.57 1.07
C THR A 69 -6.41 -3.25 2.11
N VAL A 70 -5.14 -2.85 2.16
CA VAL A 70 -4.14 -3.41 3.07
C VAL A 70 -3.57 -2.32 3.96
N TYR A 71 -3.53 -2.58 5.28
CA TYR A 71 -2.84 -1.75 6.27
C TYR A 71 -1.67 -2.54 6.86
N LEU A 72 -0.46 -2.06 6.61
CA LEU A 72 0.78 -2.72 7.05
C LEU A 72 1.21 -2.24 8.45
N PRO A 73 1.76 -3.12 9.31
CA PRO A 73 2.35 -2.73 10.59
C PRO A 73 3.75 -2.14 10.44
N GLU A 74 4.16 -1.40 11.47
CA GLU A 74 5.55 -0.96 11.59
C GLU A 74 6.50 -2.15 11.76
N GLY A 75 7.75 -2.00 11.35
CA GLY A 75 8.76 -3.02 11.49
C GLY A 75 9.77 -3.06 10.36
N ASP A 76 10.59 -4.11 10.39
CA ASP A 76 11.57 -4.43 9.35
C ASP A 76 11.24 -5.82 8.81
N TYR A 77 10.48 -5.84 7.72
CA TYR A 77 10.05 -7.08 7.07
C TYR A 77 9.71 -6.84 5.60
N LYS A 78 9.89 -7.87 4.78
CA LYS A 78 9.51 -7.81 3.36
C LYS A 78 8.02 -8.03 3.21
N ALA A 79 7.39 -7.21 2.39
CA ALA A 79 5.98 -7.30 2.08
C ALA A 79 5.76 -7.37 0.56
N LYS A 80 4.87 -8.27 0.14
CA LYS A 80 4.34 -8.34 -1.22
C LYS A 80 2.83 -8.21 -1.19
N VAL A 81 2.27 -7.30 -1.98
CA VAL A 81 0.83 -7.12 -2.13
C VAL A 81 0.47 -7.18 -3.60
N GLU A 82 -0.48 -8.03 -3.94
CA GLU A 82 -0.92 -8.27 -5.31
C GLU A 82 -2.43 -8.07 -5.40
N ALA A 83 -2.92 -7.61 -6.56
CA ALA A 83 -4.33 -7.65 -6.90
C ALA A 83 -4.48 -7.91 -8.39
N GLY A 84 -5.26 -8.94 -8.76
CA GLY A 84 -5.49 -9.30 -10.15
C GLY A 84 -6.39 -8.30 -10.87
N VAL A 85 -7.60 -8.09 -10.37
CA VAL A 85 -8.57 -7.17 -10.98
C VAL A 85 -9.34 -6.40 -9.90
N GLY A 86 -9.30 -5.08 -9.93
CA GLY A 86 -10.01 -4.20 -9.01
C GLY A 86 -9.13 -3.09 -8.45
N PRO A 87 -9.71 -2.19 -7.62
CA PRO A 87 -8.94 -1.15 -6.96
C PRO A 87 -8.07 -1.75 -5.84
N LEU A 88 -6.78 -1.41 -5.83
CA LEU A 88 -5.84 -1.78 -4.78
C LEU A 88 -5.42 -0.52 -4.00
N THR A 89 -5.59 -0.54 -2.68
CA THR A 89 -5.10 0.51 -1.77
C THR A 89 -4.17 -0.10 -0.73
N VAL A 90 -2.93 0.38 -0.68
CA VAL A 90 -1.94 -0.04 0.32
C VAL A 90 -1.57 1.14 1.21
N ASN A 91 -1.71 0.96 2.52
CA ASN A 91 -1.36 1.96 3.53
C ASN A 91 -0.10 1.52 4.24
N VAL A 92 0.98 2.27 4.00
CA VAL A 92 2.29 2.08 4.62
C VAL A 92 2.28 2.81 5.97
N PRO A 93 2.89 2.26 7.03
CA PRO A 93 3.05 2.95 8.29
C PRO A 93 4.30 3.85 8.30
N ALA A 94 4.43 4.70 9.31
CA ALA A 94 5.56 5.65 9.41
C ALA A 94 6.91 4.93 9.49
N HIS A 95 7.00 3.81 10.21
CA HIS A 95 8.26 3.13 10.46
C HIS A 95 8.32 1.73 9.84
N LEU A 96 8.08 1.64 8.52
CA LEU A 96 8.40 0.43 7.74
C LEU A 96 9.80 0.57 7.15
N LYS A 97 10.76 -0.22 7.64
CA LYS A 97 12.16 -0.23 7.16
C LYS A 97 12.40 -1.45 6.29
N SER A 98 11.91 -1.47 5.06
CA SER A 98 12.13 -2.63 4.19
C SER A 98 11.82 -2.38 2.71
N THR A 99 11.74 -3.46 1.94
CA THR A 99 11.21 -3.49 0.58
C THR A 99 9.74 -3.89 0.60
N LEU A 100 8.88 -3.01 0.08
CA LEU A 100 7.47 -3.29 -0.19
C LEU A 100 7.28 -3.40 -1.70
N ARG A 101 6.83 -4.57 -2.15
CA ARG A 101 6.48 -4.83 -3.55
C ARG A 101 4.97 -4.85 -3.74
N ILE A 102 4.49 -4.14 -4.74
CA ILE A 102 3.06 -3.98 -5.04
C ILE A 102 2.85 -4.27 -6.52
N GLU A 103 1.98 -5.22 -6.85
CA GLU A 103 1.66 -5.61 -8.22
C GLU A 103 0.15 -5.50 -8.45
N GLY A 104 -0.28 -4.60 -9.34
CA GLY A 104 -1.67 -4.48 -9.77
C GLY A 104 -1.86 -4.98 -11.20
N GLY A 105 -2.80 -5.89 -11.43
CA GLY A 105 -3.12 -6.38 -12.77
C GLY A 105 -3.97 -5.38 -13.55
N VAL A 106 -5.26 -5.27 -13.21
CA VAL A 106 -6.22 -4.36 -13.87
C VAL A 106 -7.02 -3.57 -12.84
N GLY A 107 -6.85 -2.26 -12.80
CA GLY A 107 -7.57 -1.36 -11.91
C GLY A 107 -6.69 -0.24 -11.36
N PRO A 108 -7.26 0.67 -10.56
CA PRO A 108 -6.49 1.74 -9.94
C PRO A 108 -5.64 1.20 -8.78
N VAL A 109 -4.36 1.58 -8.75
CA VAL A 109 -3.44 1.28 -7.63
C VAL A 109 -3.16 2.57 -6.88
N THR A 110 -3.38 2.57 -5.57
CA THR A 110 -3.06 3.70 -4.68
C THR A 110 -2.17 3.24 -3.54
N VAL A 111 -1.06 3.94 -3.33
CA VAL A 111 -0.16 3.69 -2.20
C VAL A 111 -0.07 4.95 -1.36
N ASN A 112 -0.42 4.85 -0.08
CA ASN A 112 -0.33 5.94 0.88
C ASN A 112 0.91 5.75 1.74
N VAL A 113 1.81 6.74 1.69
CA VAL A 113 3.09 6.73 2.39
C VAL A 113 3.14 7.95 3.33
N PRO A 114 3.08 7.75 4.65
CA PRO A 114 3.08 8.82 5.63
C PRO A 114 4.46 9.44 5.81
N ALA A 115 4.53 10.52 6.59
CA ALA A 115 5.81 11.13 6.98
C ALA A 115 6.63 10.17 7.86
N GLY A 116 7.96 10.27 7.78
CA GLY A 116 8.90 9.40 8.52
C GLY A 116 9.17 8.04 7.87
N ALA A 117 8.51 7.74 6.75
CA ALA A 117 8.71 6.49 6.02
C ALA A 117 10.13 6.37 5.46
N ASN A 118 10.74 5.20 5.65
CA ASN A 118 12.09 4.88 5.18
C ASN A 118 12.11 3.50 4.50
N LEU A 119 11.69 3.45 3.24
CA LEU A 119 11.52 2.19 2.51
C LEU A 119 11.93 2.26 1.05
N THR A 120 12.15 1.08 0.47
CA THR A 120 12.10 0.88 -0.98
C THR A 120 10.70 0.42 -1.35
N LEU A 121 10.03 1.20 -2.18
CA LEU A 121 8.72 0.90 -2.73
C LEU A 121 8.88 0.48 -4.19
N ASP A 122 8.48 -0.74 -4.51
CA ASP A 122 8.52 -1.31 -5.84
C ASP A 122 7.09 -1.55 -6.33
N VAL A 123 6.62 -0.74 -7.29
CA VAL A 123 5.22 -0.74 -7.73
C VAL A 123 5.14 -0.99 -9.22
N GLU A 124 4.43 -2.05 -9.58
CA GLU A 124 4.10 -2.42 -10.95
C GLU A 124 2.59 -2.37 -11.11
N ALA A 125 2.10 -1.74 -12.19
CA ALA A 125 0.68 -1.82 -12.54
C ALA A 125 0.50 -2.12 -14.03
N GLY A 126 -0.30 -3.14 -14.35
CA GLY A 126 -0.59 -3.58 -15.70
C GLY A 126 -1.49 -2.61 -16.46
N VAL A 127 -2.75 -2.46 -16.06
CA VAL A 127 -3.72 -1.56 -16.73
C VAL A 127 -4.52 -0.77 -15.71
N GLY A 128 -4.43 0.56 -15.77
CA GLY A 128 -5.16 1.46 -14.89
C GLY A 128 -4.29 2.61 -14.38
N PRO A 129 -4.90 3.58 -13.67
CA PRO A 129 -4.13 4.66 -13.06
C PRO A 129 -3.38 4.15 -11.82
N MET A 130 -2.12 4.56 -11.66
CA MET A 130 -1.39 4.36 -10.41
C MET A 130 -1.11 5.70 -9.73
N THR A 131 -1.27 5.76 -8.41
CA THR A 131 -0.99 6.97 -7.62
C THR A 131 -0.20 6.63 -6.36
N ILE A 132 0.99 7.22 -6.23
CA ILE A 132 1.74 7.25 -4.97
C ILE A 132 1.44 8.57 -4.28
N ARG A 133 0.93 8.49 -3.05
CA ARG A 133 0.59 9.62 -2.19
C ARG A 133 1.61 9.68 -1.07
N LEU A 134 2.52 10.64 -1.15
CA LEU A 134 3.55 10.88 -0.15
C LEU A 134 3.08 11.99 0.79
N ALA A 135 3.36 11.88 2.08
CA ALA A 135 3.21 13.01 2.98
C ALA A 135 4.06 14.20 2.51
N GLU A 136 3.54 15.41 2.67
CA GLU A 136 4.28 16.63 2.32
C GLU A 136 5.66 16.67 3.01
N GLY A 137 6.68 17.11 2.26
CA GLY A 137 8.06 17.17 2.75
C GLY A 137 8.81 15.85 2.79
N THR A 138 8.18 14.71 2.48
CA THR A 138 8.87 13.40 2.41
C THR A 138 10.01 13.44 1.38
N PRO A 139 11.28 13.23 1.79
CA PRO A 139 12.38 13.09 0.84
C PRO A 139 12.20 11.81 0.02
N PHE A 140 12.20 11.91 -1.31
CA PHE A 140 12.06 10.73 -2.16
C PHE A 140 12.87 10.82 -3.46
N MET A 141 13.26 9.65 -3.96
CA MET A 141 13.77 9.45 -5.32
C MET A 141 12.85 8.47 -6.04
N VAL A 142 12.53 8.75 -7.28
CA VAL A 142 11.78 7.85 -8.16
C VAL A 142 12.63 7.46 -9.37
N ASP A 143 12.76 6.16 -9.60
CA ASP A 143 13.16 5.57 -10.87
C ASP A 143 11.91 5.07 -11.58
N TYR A 144 11.54 5.72 -12.67
CA TYR A 144 10.31 5.44 -13.41
C TYR A 144 10.63 4.73 -14.72
N ASP A 145 10.23 3.47 -14.81
CA ASP A 145 10.15 2.75 -16.07
C ASP A 145 8.73 2.85 -16.63
N GLY A 146 8.59 3.63 -17.70
CA GLY A 146 7.28 4.00 -18.19
C GLY A 146 6.59 2.92 -19.00
N GLY A 147 5.29 3.10 -19.16
CA GLY A 147 4.47 2.38 -20.13
C GLY A 147 3.72 3.33 -21.06
N LEU A 148 2.51 2.94 -21.46
CA LEU A 148 1.61 3.75 -22.27
C LEU A 148 0.75 4.64 -21.36
N GLY A 149 1.25 5.85 -21.09
CA GLY A 149 0.49 6.89 -20.39
C GLY A 149 1.36 8.02 -19.85
N PRO A 150 0.75 9.14 -19.44
CA PRO A 150 1.49 10.26 -18.90
C PRO A 150 1.99 9.97 -17.47
N PHE A 151 3.21 10.39 -17.18
CA PHE A 151 3.74 10.40 -15.82
C PHE A 151 3.69 11.81 -15.23
N HIS A 152 2.87 11.98 -14.20
CA HIS A 152 2.74 13.22 -13.44
C HIS A 152 3.57 13.14 -12.16
N ARG A 153 4.44 14.12 -11.97
CA ARG A 153 5.33 14.22 -10.80
C ARG A 153 5.04 15.54 -10.07
N PRO A 154 5.37 15.63 -8.77
CA PRO A 154 5.43 16.90 -8.07
C PRO A 154 6.39 17.87 -8.78
N ASN A 155 6.13 19.16 -8.65
CA ASN A 155 7.04 20.20 -9.10
C ASN A 155 8.30 20.24 -8.22
N GLY A 156 9.40 20.78 -8.75
CA GLY A 156 10.63 21.01 -7.97
C GLY A 156 11.55 19.80 -7.81
N LEU A 157 11.25 18.66 -8.45
CA LEU A 157 12.18 17.54 -8.46
C LEU A 157 13.41 17.84 -9.32
N VAL A 158 14.59 17.47 -8.80
CA VAL A 158 15.86 17.48 -9.53
C VAL A 158 15.94 16.22 -10.39
N GLN A 159 16.10 16.39 -11.70
CA GLN A 159 16.34 15.27 -12.61
C GLN A 159 17.79 14.80 -12.52
N LYS A 160 18.01 13.52 -12.20
CA LYS A 160 19.33 12.91 -12.13
C LYS A 160 19.68 12.15 -13.40
N SER A 161 18.68 11.56 -14.06
CA SER A 161 18.84 10.85 -15.33
C SER A 161 17.56 10.93 -16.17
N LYS A 162 17.53 10.26 -17.33
CA LYS A 162 16.32 10.19 -18.17
C LYS A 162 15.10 9.59 -17.44
N LYS A 163 15.33 8.63 -16.52
CA LYS A 163 14.28 7.91 -15.78
C LYS A 163 14.22 8.25 -14.29
N VAL A 164 15.19 9.01 -13.77
CA VAL A 164 15.35 9.22 -12.33
C VAL A 164 15.19 10.69 -11.93
N TRP A 165 14.36 10.94 -10.93
CA TRP A 165 14.12 12.24 -10.30
C TRP A 165 14.11 12.12 -8.79
N GLN A 166 14.51 13.17 -8.07
CA GLN A 166 14.46 13.20 -6.62
C GLN A 166 14.13 14.58 -6.06
N THR A 167 13.70 14.63 -4.80
CA THR A 167 13.60 15.87 -4.04
C THR A 167 14.98 16.46 -3.76
N GLU A 168 15.04 17.77 -3.53
CA GLU A 168 16.22 18.39 -2.92
C GLU A 168 16.47 17.77 -1.53
N GLY A 169 17.73 17.54 -1.18
CA GLY A 169 18.10 16.94 0.12
C GLY A 169 17.96 15.41 0.24
N TYR A 170 17.45 14.70 -0.78
CA TYR A 170 17.32 13.23 -0.75
C TYR A 170 18.64 12.53 -0.37
N ASP A 171 19.76 12.93 -0.96
CA ASP A 171 21.08 12.30 -0.76
C ASP A 171 21.62 12.45 0.68
N LEU A 172 21.06 13.39 1.46
CA LEU A 172 21.48 13.68 2.85
C LEU A 172 20.41 13.28 3.88
N ALA A 173 19.25 12.79 3.43
CA ALA A 173 18.14 12.47 4.31
C ALA A 173 18.42 11.17 5.09
N ALA A 174 18.19 11.20 6.41
CA ALA A 174 18.29 10.01 7.26
C ALA A 174 17.14 9.02 7.02
N GLU A 175 15.97 9.54 6.64
CA GLU A 175 14.77 8.79 6.27
C GLU A 175 14.33 9.26 4.90
N SER A 176 14.21 8.33 3.95
CA SER A 176 13.83 8.64 2.59
C SER A 176 13.09 7.47 1.94
N VAL A 177 12.33 7.78 0.90
CA VAL A 177 11.58 6.79 0.13
C VAL A 177 12.24 6.64 -1.24
N PHE A 178 12.69 5.42 -1.56
CA PHE A 178 13.07 5.10 -2.94
C PHE A 178 11.90 4.40 -3.63
N VAL A 179 11.44 4.96 -4.75
CA VAL A 179 10.32 4.44 -5.52
C VAL A 179 10.83 3.89 -6.86
N LYS A 180 10.68 2.59 -7.08
CA LYS A 180 10.69 2.00 -8.41
C LYS A 180 9.26 1.93 -8.90
N LEU A 181 9.00 2.52 -10.06
CA LEU A 181 7.65 2.67 -10.58
C LEU A 181 7.61 2.17 -12.03
N GLU A 182 6.94 1.04 -12.25
CA GLU A 182 6.80 0.43 -13.56
C GLU A 182 5.34 0.46 -14.02
N GLY A 183 5.08 1.25 -15.06
CA GLY A 183 3.74 1.39 -15.64
C GLY A 183 3.53 0.46 -16.84
N GLY A 184 2.35 -0.14 -16.94
CA GLY A 184 1.85 -0.79 -18.14
C GLY A 184 1.04 0.17 -19.02
N VAL A 185 -0.28 0.25 -18.83
CA VAL A 185 -1.17 1.14 -19.59
C VAL A 185 -2.02 1.98 -18.66
N GLY A 186 -1.82 3.30 -18.65
CA GLY A 186 -2.55 4.23 -17.81
C GLY A 186 -1.67 5.36 -17.27
N PRO A 187 -2.25 6.39 -16.65
CA PRO A 187 -1.48 7.48 -16.06
C PRO A 187 -0.80 7.03 -14.78
N SER A 188 0.46 7.40 -14.62
CA SER A 188 1.21 7.26 -13.36
C SER A 188 1.31 8.61 -12.68
N LYS A 189 1.10 8.65 -11.37
CA LYS A 189 1.12 9.89 -10.61
C LYS A 189 1.86 9.73 -9.28
N ILE A 190 2.71 10.70 -8.95
CA ILE A 190 3.18 10.95 -7.59
C ILE A 190 2.64 12.30 -7.13
N VAL A 191 2.09 12.37 -5.92
CA VAL A 191 1.62 13.62 -5.30
C VAL A 191 2.07 13.72 -3.86
N PHE A 192 2.27 14.96 -3.40
CA PHE A 192 2.27 15.26 -1.98
C PHE A 192 0.84 15.44 -1.48
N VAL A 193 0.59 14.96 -0.27
CA VAL A 193 -0.68 15.12 0.44
C VAL A 193 -0.43 15.60 1.87
N ASP A 194 -1.26 16.54 2.30
CA ASP A 194 -1.32 16.98 3.68
C ASP A 194 -2.16 15.98 4.51
N HIS A 195 -1.50 15.22 5.38
CA HIS A 195 -2.15 14.23 6.24
C HIS A 195 -2.82 14.83 7.50
N GLU A 196 -2.50 16.07 7.89
CA GLU A 196 -3.19 16.75 9.01
C GLU A 196 -4.57 17.24 8.59
N ALA A 197 -4.72 17.72 7.36
CA ALA A 197 -6.00 18.17 6.81
C ALA A 197 -7.04 17.03 6.61
N GLU A 198 -6.61 15.78 6.37
CA GLU A 198 -7.54 14.65 6.22
C GLU A 198 -8.08 14.14 7.56
N LYS A 199 -7.31 14.24 8.66
CA LYS A 199 -7.79 13.90 10.01
C LYS A 199 -8.87 14.87 10.49
N SER A 200 -8.77 16.17 10.16
CA SER A 200 -9.78 17.17 10.56
C SER A 200 -11.08 17.04 9.78
N LYS A 201 -11.03 16.70 8.47
CA LYS A 201 -12.23 16.47 7.66
C LYS A 201 -13.05 15.24 8.09
N ARG A 202 -12.40 14.19 8.60
CA ARG A 202 -13.11 13.02 9.16
C ARG A 202 -13.77 13.30 10.51
N LYS A 203 -13.31 14.31 11.25
CA LYS A 203 -13.84 14.65 12.59
C LYS A 203 -15.03 15.62 12.55
N ASN A 204 -15.21 16.35 11.45
CA ASN A 204 -16.29 17.32 11.27
C ASN A 204 -17.44 16.81 10.35
N GLY A 205 -17.47 15.50 10.07
CA GLY A 205 -18.46 14.86 9.22
C GLY A 205 -19.43 13.92 9.95
N GLU A 206 -19.52 14.01 11.28
CA GLU A 206 -20.58 13.39 12.10
C GLU A 206 -21.80 14.32 12.23
#